data_AF-A0A2J8UTY9-F1
#
_entry.id   AF-A0A2J8UTY9-F1
#
_cell.length_a   1.000
_cell.length_b   1.000
_cell.length_c   1.000
_cell.angle_alpha   90.00
_cell.angle_beta   90.00
_cell.angle_gamma   90.00
#
_symmetry.space_group_name_H-M   'P 1'
#
loop_
_entity.id
_entity.type
_entity.pdbx_description
1 polymer ?
#
loop_
_entity_poly.entity_id
_entity_poly.type
_entity_poly.pdbx_seq_one_letter_code
_entity_poly.pdbx_strand_id
1 'polypeptide(L)'
;MDPRVSGILVQLPLPDHVDERTICNGIAPEKDVDGFHIINIGRLCLDQHSLIPATASAVWEIIKRTGIQTFGKNVVVAGRSKNVGMPIAMLLHTDGEHERPGAKGNEL
;
A
#
# COMPACT_ATOMS: atom_id res chain seq x y z
N MET A 1 2.41 -22.86 3.18
CA MET A 1 2.80 -21.71 4.03
C MET A 1 2.64 -22.11 5.49
N ASP A 2 3.58 -21.74 6.38
CA ASP A 2 3.49 -22.02 7.84
C ASP A 2 2.32 -21.22 8.46
N PRO A 3 1.35 -21.86 9.14
CA PRO A 3 0.21 -21.17 9.76
C PRO A 3 0.60 -20.26 10.94
N ARG A 4 1.78 -20.42 11.53
CA ARG A 4 2.29 -19.59 12.63
C ARG A 4 2.86 -18.24 12.17
N VAL A 5 3.11 -18.10 10.87
CA VAL A 5 3.65 -16.88 10.26
C VAL A 5 2.50 -16.05 9.71
N SER A 6 2.19 -14.91 10.33
CA SER A 6 1.10 -14.03 9.89
C SER A 6 1.50 -13.07 8.76
N GLY A 7 2.80 -12.79 8.61
CA GLY A 7 3.31 -11.82 7.65
C GLY A 7 4.74 -12.13 7.25
N ILE A 8 5.10 -11.73 6.04
CA ILE A 8 6.44 -11.87 5.46
C ILE A 8 6.82 -10.52 4.85
N LEU A 9 8.00 -10.04 5.23
CA LEU A 9 8.62 -8.82 4.74
C LEU A 9 9.96 -9.19 4.13
N VAL A 10 10.31 -8.55 3.02
CA VAL A 10 11.62 -8.73 2.38
C VAL A 10 12.31 -7.38 2.29
N GLN A 11 13.43 -7.25 2.98
CA GLN A 11 14.21 -6.02 2.98
C GLN A 11 14.81 -5.76 1.58
N LEU A 12 14.51 -4.58 1.04
CA LEU A 12 15.07 -4.06 -0.22
C LEU A 12 16.16 -3.01 0.05
N PRO A 13 17.10 -2.75 -0.89
CA PRO A 13 17.24 -3.42 -2.18
C PRO A 13 17.82 -4.83 -2.05
N LEU A 14 17.51 -5.69 -3.02
CA LEU A 14 18.15 -7.01 -3.15
C LEU A 14 19.45 -6.90 -3.95
N PRO A 15 20.34 -7.91 -3.89
CA PRO A 15 21.49 -7.98 -4.78
C PRO A 15 21.07 -7.95 -6.25
N ASP A 16 21.86 -7.31 -7.12
CA ASP A 16 21.51 -7.02 -8.53
C ASP A 16 21.09 -8.24 -9.38
N HIS A 17 21.53 -9.44 -9.01
CA HIS A 17 21.19 -10.68 -9.71
C HIS A 17 19.84 -11.29 -9.25
N VAL A 18 19.17 -10.68 -8.28
CA VAL A 18 17.88 -11.12 -7.74
C VAL A 18 16.79 -10.17 -8.20
N ASP A 19 15.79 -10.71 -8.89
CA ASP A 19 14.63 -9.94 -9.34
C ASP A 19 13.65 -9.69 -8.18
N GLU A 20 13.62 -8.44 -7.67
CA GLU A 20 12.75 -8.03 -6.57
C GLU A 20 11.28 -8.35 -6.83
N ARG A 21 10.83 -8.21 -8.08
CA ARG A 21 9.43 -8.44 -8.44
C ARG A 21 9.03 -9.90 -8.29
N THR A 22 9.90 -10.83 -8.67
CA THR A 22 9.73 -12.27 -8.50
C THR A 22 9.67 -12.61 -7.02
N ILE A 23 10.54 -12.02 -6.20
CA ILE A 23 10.55 -12.25 -4.75
C ILE A 23 9.27 -11.72 -4.09
N CYS A 24 8.87 -10.48 -4.35
CA CYS A 24 7.64 -9.90 -3.81
C CYS A 24 6.39 -10.68 -4.24
N ASN A 25 6.34 -11.15 -5.49
CA ASN A 25 5.22 -11.97 -5.99
C ASN A 25 5.26 -13.44 -5.52
N GLY A 26 6.37 -13.87 -4.91
CA GLY A 26 6.47 -15.19 -4.27
C GLY A 26 5.85 -15.24 -2.86
N ILE A 27 5.58 -14.07 -2.26
CA ILE A 27 4.90 -13.97 -0.95
C ILE A 27 3.39 -14.13 -1.16
N ALA A 28 2.71 -14.93 -0.34
CA ALA A 28 1.26 -15.02 -0.40
C ALA A 28 0.62 -13.63 -0.16
N PRO A 29 -0.34 -13.17 -0.99
CA PRO A 29 -0.89 -11.80 -0.90
C PRO A 29 -1.41 -11.43 0.49
N GLU A 30 -2.03 -12.38 1.20
CA GLU A 30 -2.57 -12.21 2.54
C GLU A 30 -1.49 -12.13 3.64
N LYS A 31 -0.23 -12.46 3.32
CA LYS A 31 0.94 -12.33 4.20
C LYS A 31 1.93 -11.26 3.75
N ASP A 32 1.67 -10.57 2.65
CA ASP A 32 2.52 -9.52 2.10
C ASP A 32 2.33 -8.21 2.88
N VAL A 33 2.98 -8.13 4.04
CA VAL A 33 2.85 -6.97 4.94
C VAL A 33 3.53 -5.71 4.40
N ASP A 34 4.38 -5.84 3.37
CA ASP A 34 4.93 -4.72 2.62
C ASP A 34 3.98 -4.18 1.54
N GLY A 35 2.97 -4.95 1.13
CA GLY A 35 2.01 -4.55 0.10
C GLY A 35 2.57 -4.48 -1.32
N PHE A 36 3.68 -5.18 -1.62
CA PHE A 36 4.35 -5.13 -2.94
C PHE A 36 3.91 -6.23 -3.91
N HIS A 37 3.17 -7.21 -3.43
CA HIS A 37 2.58 -8.25 -4.25
C HIS A 37 1.64 -7.63 -5.29
N ILE A 38 1.71 -8.09 -6.54
CA ILE A 38 0.93 -7.53 -7.66
C ILE A 38 -0.58 -7.50 -7.40
N ILE A 39 -1.12 -8.52 -6.72
CA ILE A 39 -2.53 -8.58 -6.31
C ILE A 39 -2.89 -7.44 -5.34
N ASN A 40 -2.04 -7.14 -4.36
CA ASN A 40 -2.31 -6.06 -3.40
C ASN A 40 -2.24 -4.68 -4.07
N ILE A 41 -1.21 -4.46 -4.89
CA ILE A 41 -1.10 -3.23 -5.69
C ILE A 41 -2.27 -3.07 -6.67
N GLY A 42 -2.66 -4.15 -7.36
CA GLY A 42 -3.78 -4.13 -8.30
C GLY A 42 -5.10 -3.82 -7.61
N ARG A 43 -5.34 -4.41 -6.44
CA ARG A 43 -6.50 -4.10 -5.59
C ARG A 43 -6.50 -2.65 -5.15
N LEU A 44 -5.37 -2.11 -4.68
CA LEU A 44 -5.24 -0.70 -4.33
C LEU A 44 -5.59 0.22 -5.52
N CYS A 45 -5.11 -0.08 -6.72
CA CYS A 45 -5.42 0.70 -7.92
C CYS A 45 -6.90 0.63 -8.36
N LEU A 46 -7.66 -0.33 -7.84
CA LEU A 46 -9.08 -0.53 -8.13
C LEU A 46 -9.96 -0.17 -6.92
N ASP A 47 -9.41 0.53 -5.93
CA ASP A 47 -10.06 0.89 -4.67
C ASP A 47 -10.61 -0.31 -3.87
N GLN A 48 -10.02 -1.48 -4.09
CA GLN A 48 -10.36 -2.72 -3.39
C GLN A 48 -9.52 -2.91 -2.12
N HIS A 49 -10.09 -3.65 -1.16
CA HIS A 49 -9.43 -4.00 0.08
C HIS A 49 -8.11 -4.76 -0.18
N SER A 50 -7.00 -4.25 0.36
CA SER A 50 -5.67 -4.85 0.20
C SER A 50 -4.71 -4.48 1.34
N LEU A 51 -3.58 -5.20 1.43
CA LEU A 51 -2.44 -4.73 2.18
C LEU A 51 -1.75 -3.62 1.38
N ILE A 52 -1.82 -2.40 1.88
CA ILE A 52 -1.29 -1.21 1.22
C ILE A 52 0.18 -1.01 1.62
N PRO A 53 1.06 -0.61 0.68
CA PRO A 53 2.44 -0.24 0.98
C PRO A 53 2.60 0.60 2.24
N ALA A 54 3.43 0.12 3.18
CA ALA A 54 3.50 0.65 4.54
C ALA A 54 3.79 2.17 4.58
N THR A 55 4.66 2.67 3.72
CA THR A 55 4.96 4.12 3.62
C THR A 55 3.75 4.93 3.16
N ALA A 56 2.99 4.44 2.17
CA ALA A 56 1.79 5.11 1.69
C ALA A 56 0.68 5.10 2.75
N SER A 57 0.50 3.96 3.43
CA SER A 57 -0.38 3.81 4.59
C SER A 57 -0.03 4.80 5.71
N ALA A 58 1.26 4.97 6.01
CA ALA A 58 1.72 5.93 7.02
C ALA A 58 1.44 7.38 6.62
N VAL A 59 1.68 7.77 5.35
CA VAL A 59 1.36 9.12 4.85
C VAL A 59 -0.14 9.40 4.97
N TRP A 60 -0.99 8.45 4.57
CA TRP A 60 -2.44 8.58 4.73
C TRP A 60 -2.85 8.72 6.19
N GLU A 61 -2.26 7.90 7.08
CA GLU A 61 -2.58 7.95 8.51
C GLU A 61 -2.17 9.27 9.16
N ILE A 62 -1.03 9.84 8.77
CA ILE A 62 -0.59 11.16 9.25
C ILE A 62 -1.60 12.24 8.82
N ILE A 63 -2.03 12.24 7.55
CA ILE A 63 -3.03 13.18 7.02
C ILE A 63 -4.36 13.03 7.77
N LYS A 64 -4.83 11.79 7.97
CA LYS A 64 -6.07 11.49 8.69
C LYS A 64 -6.02 11.97 10.15
N ARG A 65 -4.95 11.63 10.89
CA ARG A 65 -4.78 12.00 12.31
C ARG A 65 -4.57 13.48 12.54
N THR A 66 -4.13 14.23 11.53
CA THR A 66 -3.98 15.69 11.60
C THR A 66 -5.25 16.44 11.20
N GLY A 67 -6.31 15.74 10.78
CA GLY A 67 -7.58 16.36 10.40
C GLY A 67 -7.53 17.15 9.09
N ILE A 68 -6.54 16.90 8.23
CA ILE A 68 -6.39 17.58 6.95
C ILE A 68 -7.40 16.98 5.95
N GLN A 69 -8.30 17.83 5.45
CA GLN A 69 -9.26 17.47 4.41
C GLN A 69 -8.55 17.32 3.05
N THR A 70 -8.69 16.16 2.40
CA THR A 70 -8.07 15.86 1.09
C THR A 70 -9.02 15.99 -0.09
N PHE A 71 -10.33 15.84 0.12
CA PHE A 71 -11.32 15.88 -0.96
C PHE A 71 -11.30 17.22 -1.70
N GLY A 72 -11.21 17.16 -3.03
CA GLY A 72 -11.14 18.34 -3.90
C GLY A 72 -9.88 19.19 -3.74
N LYS A 73 -8.82 18.69 -3.08
CA LYS A 73 -7.55 19.41 -2.94
C LYS A 73 -6.56 19.04 -4.03
N ASN A 74 -5.69 19.98 -4.35
CA ASN A 74 -4.51 19.71 -5.17
C ASN A 74 -3.43 19.07 -4.31
N VAL A 75 -2.98 17.89 -4.70
CA VAL A 75 -1.88 17.16 -4.08
C VAL A 75 -0.78 16.95 -5.12
N VAL A 76 0.47 17.19 -4.73
CA VAL A 76 1.63 16.89 -5.58
C VAL A 76 2.43 15.75 -4.95
N VAL A 77 2.60 14.66 -5.69
CA VAL A 77 3.51 13.56 -5.32
C VAL A 77 4.78 13.67 -6.15
N ALA A 78 5.88 14.09 -5.52
CA ALA A 78 7.18 14.22 -6.17
C ALA A 78 7.92 12.86 -6.17
N GLY A 79 7.59 12.01 -7.12
CA GLY A 79 8.19 10.68 -7.27
C GLY A 79 7.17 9.67 -7.80
N ARG A 80 7.65 8.64 -8.51
CA ARG A 80 6.81 7.66 -9.21
C ARG A 80 7.18 6.20 -8.95
N SER A 81 7.90 5.94 -7.87
CA SER A 81 8.29 4.57 -7.50
C SER A 81 7.04 3.72 -7.27
N LYS A 82 7.16 2.42 -7.55
CA LYS A 82 6.04 1.48 -7.44
C LYS A 82 5.67 1.16 -5.99
N ASN A 83 6.58 1.38 -5.05
CA ASN A 83 6.43 1.12 -3.62
C ASN A 83 6.04 2.35 -2.78
N VAL A 84 6.28 3.58 -3.26
CA VAL A 84 6.01 4.80 -2.48
C VAL A 84 5.17 5.81 -3.28
N GLY A 85 5.71 6.36 -4.36
CA GLY A 85 5.06 7.47 -5.07
C GLY A 85 3.71 7.10 -5.69
N MET A 86 3.66 5.99 -6.45
CA MET A 86 2.43 5.53 -7.07
C MET A 86 1.36 5.16 -6.02
N PRO A 87 1.65 4.36 -4.97
CA PRO A 87 0.65 4.07 -3.92
C PRO A 87 0.11 5.30 -3.19
N ILE A 88 0.95 6.30 -2.88
CA ILE A 88 0.49 7.57 -2.29
C ILE A 88 -0.46 8.30 -3.23
N ALA A 89 -0.10 8.39 -4.52
CA ALA A 89 -0.95 8.99 -5.53
C ALA A 89 -2.28 8.24 -5.69
N MET A 90 -2.26 6.91 -5.59
CA MET A 90 -3.50 6.11 -5.60
C MET A 90 -4.40 6.50 -4.42
N LEU A 91 -3.90 6.42 -3.18
CA LEU A 91 -4.69 6.76 -1.99
C LEU A 91 -5.26 8.18 -1.97
N LEU A 92 -4.55 9.16 -2.53
CA LEU A 92 -4.94 10.57 -2.43
C LEU A 92 -5.84 11.05 -3.58
N HIS A 93 -6.12 10.22 -4.60
CA HIS A 93 -7.01 10.60 -5.70
C HIS A 93 -8.36 9.87 -5.70
N THR A 94 -8.57 8.88 -4.83
CA THR A 94 -9.78 8.03 -4.79
C THR A 94 -11.05 8.83 -4.46
N ASP A 95 -12.22 8.22 -4.67
CA ASP A 95 -13.55 8.86 -4.66
C ASP A 95 -14.03 9.43 -3.30
N GLY A 96 -13.25 9.34 -2.23
CA GLY A 96 -13.54 9.91 -0.92
C GLY A 96 -14.48 9.09 -0.04
N GLU A 97 -15.24 8.15 -0.61
CA GLU A 97 -16.09 7.20 0.13
C GLU A 97 -15.25 6.04 0.72
N HIS A 98 -14.09 5.78 0.10
CA HIS A 98 -13.17 4.74 0.51
C HIS A 98 -12.14 5.30 1.51
N GLU A 99 -12.54 5.50 2.77
CA GLU A 99 -11.65 5.98 3.85
C GLU A 99 -10.35 5.15 4.02
N ARG A 100 -10.32 3.93 3.45
CA ARG A 100 -9.12 3.10 3.22
C ARG A 100 -9.46 1.87 2.35
N PRO A 101 -8.85 1.70 1.17
CA PRO A 101 -8.85 0.41 0.44
C PRO A 101 -8.09 -0.69 1.23
N GLY A 102 -8.65 -1.20 2.33
CA GLY A 102 -7.89 -2.08 3.25
C GLY A 102 -8.25 -1.98 4.72
N ALA A 103 -9.05 -1.00 5.13
CA ALA A 103 -9.64 -0.99 6.47
C ALA A 103 -11.12 -1.29 6.36
N LYS A 104 -11.63 -2.13 7.27
CA LYS A 104 -13.06 -2.15 7.52
C LYS A 104 -13.46 -0.73 7.93
N GLY A 105 -14.55 -0.23 7.33
CA GLY A 105 -15.18 0.98 7.82
C GLY A 105 -15.44 0.85 9.32
N ASN A 106 -15.02 1.86 10.06
CA ASN A 106 -15.45 2.11 11.44
C ASN A 106 -14.98 1.13 12.54
N GLU A 107 -13.74 0.64 12.50
CA GLU A 107 -13.09 0.03 13.68
C GLU A 107 -11.81 0.81 14.06
N LEU A 108 -11.99 1.77 14.97
CA LEU A 108 -11.05 2.04 16.07
C LEU A 108 -11.38 1.08 17.22
#